data_AF-A0A800IMV7-F1
#
_entry.id   AF-A0A800IMV7-F1
#
_cell.length_a   1.000
_cell.length_b   1.000
_cell.length_c   1.000
_cell.angle_alpha   90.00
_cell.angle_beta   90.00
_cell.angle_gamma   90.00
#
_symmetry.space_group_name_H-M   'P 1'
#
loop_
_entity.id
_entity.type
_entity.pdbx_description
1 polymer ?
#
loop_
_entity_poly.entity_id
_entity_poly.type
_entity_poly.pdbx_seq_one_letter_code
_entity_poly.pdbx_strand_id
1 'polypeptide(L)'
;MLTRLWTIGVKVAELEQELAFHRRIGHYIVLDETVTVNERTFRVVLLRMGDKYLHLFDEAVYEDQLAEPLAPGPCHIVYISEDFELDIADIQSAGVHLLFPLTTIKVDAIRLLPVLRGIGYDANYSLCLYGNPLPRRAIRQSVDYLRANGYFVA
;
A
#
# COMPACT_ATOMS: atom_id res chain seq x y z
N MET A 1 -1.37 -1.40 -19.36
CA MET A 1 -0.77 -0.12 -18.90
C MET A 1 -1.38 0.29 -17.56
N LEU A 2 -0.57 0.42 -16.51
CA LEU A 2 -1.01 0.65 -15.12
C LEU A 2 -1.51 2.08 -14.85
N THR A 3 -2.74 2.36 -15.25
CA THR A 3 -3.36 3.69 -15.08
C THR A 3 -4.27 3.78 -13.85
N ARG A 4 -4.62 2.64 -13.23
CA ARG A 4 -5.56 2.53 -12.13
C ARG A 4 -4.84 2.31 -10.80
N LEU A 5 -4.56 3.40 -10.08
CA LEU A 5 -4.12 3.32 -8.68
C LEU A 5 -5.24 2.69 -7.84
N TRP A 6 -4.88 1.78 -6.93
CA TRP A 6 -5.82 1.17 -5.99
C TRP A 6 -5.57 1.67 -4.57
N THR A 7 -4.40 1.36 -4.03
CA THR A 7 -4.05 1.70 -2.64
C THR A 7 -2.69 2.38 -2.55
N ILE A 8 -2.53 3.19 -1.52
CA ILE A 8 -1.23 3.67 -1.05
C ILE A 8 -0.96 2.99 0.29
N GLY A 9 0.13 2.25 0.38
CA GLY A 9 0.61 1.63 1.62
C GLY A 9 1.32 2.64 2.50
N VAL A 10 0.91 2.73 3.76
CA VAL A 10 1.48 3.63 4.75
C VAL A 10 1.81 2.83 6.00
N LYS A 11 3.11 2.75 6.30
CA LYS A 11 3.57 2.20 7.57
C LYS A 11 3.34 3.22 8.67
N VAL A 12 2.80 2.79 9.80
CA VAL A 12 2.54 3.64 10.96
C VAL A 12 3.29 3.11 12.17
N ALA A 13 3.63 3.99 13.11
CA ALA A 13 4.35 3.57 14.31
C ALA A 13 3.45 2.78 15.28
N GLU A 14 2.18 3.21 15.40
CA GLU A 14 1.20 2.65 16.34
C GLU A 14 -0.16 2.57 15.66
N LEU A 15 -0.51 1.39 15.13
CA LEU A 15 -1.69 1.22 14.27
C LEU A 15 -2.98 1.66 14.97
N GLU A 16 -3.19 1.29 16.22
CA GLU A 16 -4.41 1.67 16.96
C GLU A 16 -4.55 3.19 17.14
N GLN A 17 -3.45 3.90 17.36
CA GLN A 17 -3.47 5.36 17.51
C GLN A 17 -3.83 6.03 16.18
N GLU A 18 -3.29 5.54 15.07
CA GLU A 18 -3.62 6.05 13.73
C GLU A 18 -5.08 5.77 13.36
N LEU A 19 -5.59 4.57 13.65
CA LEU A 19 -6.99 4.23 13.41
C LEU A 19 -7.94 5.10 14.23
N ALA A 20 -7.59 5.36 15.50
CA ALA A 20 -8.36 6.27 16.35
C ALA A 20 -8.35 7.70 15.78
N PHE A 21 -7.21 8.19 15.32
CA PHE A 21 -7.08 9.49 14.66
C PHE A 21 -8.00 9.59 13.44
N HIS A 22 -7.93 8.61 12.53
CA HIS A 22 -8.71 8.59 11.32
C HIS A 22 -10.23 8.48 11.57
N ARG A 23 -10.65 7.64 12.52
CA ARG A 23 -12.06 7.57 12.96
C ARG A 23 -12.54 8.93 13.47
N ARG A 24 -11.71 9.63 14.27
CA ARG A 24 -12.05 10.93 14.85
C ARG A 24 -12.25 12.03 13.80
N ILE A 25 -11.50 11.99 12.70
CA ILE A 25 -11.65 12.95 11.59
C ILE A 25 -12.71 12.52 10.56
N GLY A 26 -13.47 11.46 10.84
CA GLY A 26 -14.61 11.02 10.03
C GLY A 26 -14.25 10.12 8.85
N HIS A 27 -13.04 9.57 8.80
CA HIS A 27 -12.71 8.61 7.76
C HIS A 27 -13.38 7.25 8.01
N TYR A 28 -13.69 6.57 6.91
CA TYR A 28 -14.36 5.28 6.92
C TYR A 28 -13.35 4.14 6.71
N ILE A 29 -13.23 3.26 7.71
CA ILE A 29 -12.48 2.01 7.61
C ILE A 29 -13.35 1.00 6.88
N VAL A 30 -12.90 0.56 5.71
CA VAL A 30 -13.64 -0.36 4.83
C VAL A 30 -13.20 -1.81 4.99
N LEU A 31 -12.01 -2.03 5.53
CA LEU A 31 -11.46 -3.35 5.82
C LEU A 31 -10.60 -3.24 7.08
N ASP A 32 -10.76 -4.19 7.99
CA ASP A 32 -9.92 -4.35 9.17
C ASP A 32 -9.88 -5.84 9.48
N GLU A 33 -8.99 -6.54 8.77
CA GLU A 33 -8.93 -8.00 8.78
C GLU A 33 -7.50 -8.47 9.02
N THR A 34 -7.37 -9.74 9.39
CA THR A 34 -6.08 -10.37 9.65
C THR A 34 -5.81 -11.43 8.58
N VAL A 35 -4.59 -11.44 8.03
CA VAL A 35 -4.13 -12.41 7.03
C VAL A 35 -2.89 -13.15 7.54
N THR A 36 -2.80 -14.44 7.25
CA THR A 36 -1.60 -15.23 7.53
C THR A 36 -0.78 -15.39 6.24
N VAL A 37 0.49 -15.00 6.28
CA VAL A 37 1.46 -15.14 5.19
C VAL A 37 2.70 -15.79 5.78
N ASN A 38 3.13 -16.94 5.24
CA ASN A 38 4.31 -17.68 5.71
C ASN A 38 4.31 -17.88 7.24
N GLU A 39 3.20 -18.36 7.80
CA GLU A 39 3.00 -18.61 9.24
C GLU A 39 3.01 -17.37 10.14
N ARG A 40 3.20 -16.18 9.56
CA ARG A 40 3.12 -14.89 10.25
C ARG A 40 1.77 -14.24 10.00
N THR A 41 1.29 -13.52 10.99
CA THR A 41 -0.03 -12.91 10.98
C THR A 41 0.10 -11.40 10.85
N PHE A 42 -0.54 -10.83 9.84
CA PHE A 42 -0.50 -9.40 9.53
C PHE A 42 -1.92 -8.83 9.52
N ARG A 43 -2.08 -7.61 9.99
CA ARG A 43 -3.35 -6.90 9.95
C ARG A 43 -3.40 -6.01 8.72
N VAL A 44 -4.47 -6.15 7.94
CA VAL A 44 -4.73 -5.42 6.72
C VAL A 44 -5.87 -4.46 6.99
N VAL A 45 -5.53 -3.17 7.11
CA VAL A 45 -6.52 -2.12 7.32
C VAL A 45 -6.62 -1.23 6.10
N LEU A 46 -7.82 -1.12 5.52
CA LEU A 46 -8.09 -0.21 4.42
C LEU A 46 -9.01 0.91 4.87
N LEU A 47 -8.58 2.13 4.57
CA LEU A 47 -9.32 3.35 4.79
C LEU A 47 -9.75 3.94 3.46
N ARG A 48 -11.01 4.35 3.31
CA ARG A 48 -11.48 5.02 2.10
C ARG A 48 -11.02 6.48 2.09
N MET A 49 -10.34 6.88 1.02
CA MET A 49 -9.93 8.25 0.73
C MET A 49 -10.43 8.63 -0.67
N GLY A 50 -11.59 9.27 -0.74
CA GLY A 50 -12.26 9.58 -2.01
C GLY A 50 -12.63 8.29 -2.78
N ASP A 51 -12.01 8.12 -3.95
CA ASP A 51 -12.17 6.97 -4.84
C ASP A 51 -10.98 5.99 -4.78
N LYS A 52 -10.13 6.10 -3.75
CA LYS A 52 -8.96 5.25 -3.47
C LYS A 52 -8.93 4.80 -2.01
N TYR A 53 -7.91 4.01 -1.68
CA TYR A 53 -7.73 3.46 -0.33
C TYR A 53 -6.33 3.76 0.23
N LEU A 54 -6.27 4.04 1.53
CA LEU A 54 -5.02 3.94 2.29
C LEU A 54 -4.96 2.54 2.91
N HIS A 55 -3.83 1.86 2.72
CA HIS A 55 -3.52 0.61 3.40
C HIS A 55 -2.59 0.92 4.59
N LEU A 56 -3.13 0.81 5.80
CA LEU A 56 -2.41 1.09 7.03
C LEU A 56 -1.95 -0.21 7.70
N PHE A 57 -0.70 -0.22 8.14
CA PHE A 57 -0.09 -1.33 8.84
C PHE A 57 1.07 -0.83 9.70
N ASP A 58 1.31 -1.49 10.84
CA ASP A 58 2.50 -1.32 11.67
C ASP A 58 3.66 -2.20 11.21
N GLU A 59 3.36 -3.31 10.53
CA GLU A 59 4.35 -4.20 9.93
C GLU A 59 3.93 -4.66 8.52
N ALA A 60 4.82 -4.51 7.54
CA ALA A 60 4.63 -5.01 6.18
C ALA A 60 5.11 -6.46 6.01
N VAL A 61 4.42 -7.23 5.16
CA VAL A 61 4.74 -8.64 4.87
C VAL A 61 6.13 -8.90 4.28
N TYR A 62 6.80 -7.85 3.78
CA TYR A 62 8.09 -7.91 3.09
C TYR A 62 9.22 -7.24 3.86
N GLU A 63 8.98 -6.75 5.09
CA GLU A 63 9.99 -5.98 5.83
C GLU A 63 11.27 -6.76 6.12
N ASP A 64 11.16 -8.07 6.30
CA ASP A 64 12.29 -8.99 6.52
C ASP A 64 13.18 -9.18 5.29
N GLN A 65 12.68 -8.81 4.10
CA GLN A 65 13.44 -8.88 2.85
C GLN A 65 14.13 -7.56 2.50
N LEU A 66 13.87 -6.48 3.24
CA LEU A 66 14.52 -5.20 3.04
C LEU A 66 15.93 -5.19 3.63
N ALA A 67 16.85 -4.49 2.95
CA ALA A 67 18.22 -4.30 3.45
C ALA A 67 18.27 -3.41 4.72
N GLU A 68 17.30 -2.53 4.88
CA GLU A 68 17.17 -1.62 6.02
C GLU A 68 15.73 -1.63 6.56
N PRO A 69 15.52 -1.35 7.86
CA PRO A 69 14.19 -1.28 8.44
C PRO A 69 13.28 -0.27 7.72
N LEU A 70 12.04 -0.67 7.44
CA LEU A 70 11.06 0.23 6.85
C LEU A 70 10.64 1.30 7.88
N ALA A 71 10.88 2.56 7.57
CA ALA A 71 10.45 3.68 8.40
C ALA A 71 8.94 3.97 8.25
N PRO A 72 8.28 4.54 9.27
CA PRO A 72 6.92 5.03 9.14
C PRO A 72 6.76 6.06 8.01
N GLY A 73 5.62 6.00 7.31
CA GLY A 73 5.27 6.86 6.18
C GLY A 73 4.78 6.06 4.96
N PRO A 74 4.42 6.77 3.86
CA PRO A 74 4.08 6.13 2.59
C PRO A 74 5.26 5.30 2.06
N CYS A 75 5.00 4.05 1.70
CA CYS A 75 6.06 3.08 1.37
C CYS A 75 5.83 2.29 0.08
N HIS A 76 4.59 2.13 -0.38
CA HIS A 76 4.30 1.50 -1.66
C HIS A 76 3.00 2.00 -2.26
N ILE A 77 2.84 1.78 -3.56
CA ILE A 77 1.60 2.03 -4.29
C ILE A 77 1.20 0.75 -5.02
N VAL A 78 -0.10 0.48 -5.04
CA VAL A 78 -0.65 -0.72 -5.68
C VAL A 78 -1.53 -0.31 -6.85
N TYR A 79 -1.25 -0.88 -8.02
CA TYR A 79 -2.04 -0.70 -9.23
C TYR A 79 -2.92 -1.91 -9.50
N ILE A 80 -4.09 -1.65 -10.08
CA ILE A 80 -4.91 -2.67 -10.70
C ILE A 80 -4.33 -2.98 -12.07
N SER A 81 -4.08 -4.25 -12.33
CA SER A 81 -3.61 -4.75 -13.62
C SER A 81 -4.68 -5.65 -14.25
N GLU A 82 -4.95 -5.42 -15.53
CA GLU A 82 -5.87 -6.25 -16.32
C GLU A 82 -5.13 -7.41 -17.00
N ASP A 83 -3.85 -7.21 -17.33
CA ASP A 83 -2.94 -8.22 -17.84
C ASP A 83 -1.59 -8.08 -17.12
N PHE A 84 -1.42 -8.90 -16.08
CA PHE A 84 -0.28 -8.81 -15.18
C PHE A 84 1.05 -9.09 -15.87
N GLU A 85 1.09 -10.10 -16.74
CA GLU A 85 2.31 -10.49 -17.43
C GLU A 85 2.74 -9.42 -18.45
N LEU A 86 1.76 -8.84 -19.17
CA LEU A 86 2.02 -7.73 -20.08
C LEU A 86 2.54 -6.50 -19.33
N ASP A 87 1.86 -6.12 -18.23
CA ASP A 87 2.25 -4.94 -17.44
C ASP A 87 3.65 -5.10 -16.79
N ILE A 88 4.01 -6.31 -16.33
CA ILE A 88 5.37 -6.60 -15.83
C ILE A 88 6.39 -6.47 -16.94
N ALA A 89 6.14 -7.07 -18.12
CA ALA A 89 7.06 -7.01 -19.25
C ALA A 89 7.31 -5.55 -19.69
N ASP A 90 6.25 -4.74 -19.76
CA ASP A 90 6.33 -3.31 -20.09
C ASP A 90 7.19 -2.55 -19.08
N ILE A 91 6.98 -2.76 -17.78
CA ILE A 91 7.74 -2.09 -16.71
C ILE A 91 9.20 -2.50 -16.70
N GLN A 92 9.50 -3.78 -16.90
CA GLN A 92 10.87 -4.27 -17.02
C GLN A 92 11.56 -3.70 -18.26
N SER A 93 10.85 -3.58 -19.38
CA SER A 93 11.38 -2.94 -20.60
C SER A 93 11.73 -1.46 -20.39
N ALA A 94 11.05 -0.79 -19.46
CA ALA A 94 11.36 0.58 -19.04
C ALA A 94 12.56 0.70 -18.09
N GLY A 95 13.25 -0.41 -17.79
CA GLY A 95 14.45 -0.43 -16.95
C GLY A 95 14.18 -0.57 -15.46
N VAL A 96 12.96 -0.92 -15.06
CA VAL A 96 12.62 -1.20 -13.66
C VAL A 96 13.09 -2.61 -13.27
N HIS A 97 13.70 -2.72 -12.10
CA HIS A 97 14.08 -4.01 -11.51
C HIS A 97 13.07 -4.44 -10.46
N LEU A 98 12.76 -5.74 -10.44
CA LEU A 98 11.95 -6.32 -9.37
C LEU A 98 12.76 -6.31 -8.07
N LEU A 99 12.19 -5.72 -7.02
CA LEU A 99 12.81 -5.71 -5.69
C LEU A 99 12.83 -7.11 -5.07
N PHE A 100 11.79 -7.91 -5.34
CA PHE A 100 11.62 -9.28 -4.88
C PHE A 100 11.09 -10.17 -6.01
N PRO A 101 11.29 -11.50 -5.95
CA PRO A 101 10.63 -12.42 -6.87
C PRO A 101 9.11 -12.28 -6.83
N LEU A 102 8.47 -12.46 -7.99
CA LEU A 102 7.01 -12.49 -8.07
C LEU A 102 6.45 -13.56 -7.14
N THR A 103 5.56 -13.14 -6.24
CA THR A 103 4.99 -14.01 -5.21
C THR A 103 3.47 -14.04 -5.36
N THR A 104 2.92 -15.26 -5.43
CA THR A 104 1.48 -15.47 -5.41
C THR A 104 1.00 -15.59 -3.98
N ILE A 105 0.31 -14.58 -3.48
CA ILE A 105 -0.35 -14.65 -2.18
C ILE A 105 -1.67 -15.40 -2.36
N LYS A 106 -1.74 -16.62 -1.83
CA LYS A 106 -3.02 -17.32 -1.68
C LYS A 106 -3.74 -16.73 -0.48
N VAL A 107 -4.66 -15.82 -0.77
CA VAL A 107 -5.57 -15.32 0.24
C VAL A 107 -6.62 -16.39 0.49
N ASP A 108 -6.93 -16.66 1.76
CA ASP A 108 -8.06 -17.53 2.10
C ASP A 108 -9.34 -16.88 1.56
N ALA A 109 -9.75 -17.37 0.38
CA ALA A 109 -10.68 -16.71 -0.53
C ALA A 109 -12.08 -16.50 0.07
N ILE A 110 -12.38 -17.18 1.17
CA ILE A 110 -13.69 -17.19 1.81
C ILE A 110 -13.99 -15.85 2.51
N ARG A 111 -12.97 -15.15 3.04
CA ARG A 111 -13.20 -13.94 3.87
C ARG A 111 -12.79 -12.64 3.20
N LEU A 112 -11.58 -12.57 2.63
CA LEU A 112 -11.04 -11.29 2.16
C LEU A 112 -11.55 -10.90 0.75
N LEU A 113 -11.58 -11.84 -0.19
CA LEU A 113 -11.95 -11.56 -1.59
C LEU A 113 -13.36 -10.99 -1.75
N PRO A 114 -14.40 -11.47 -1.03
CA PRO A 114 -15.73 -10.86 -1.09
C PRO A 114 -15.73 -9.41 -0.59
N VAL A 115 -14.97 -9.10 0.47
CA VAL A 115 -14.86 -7.73 1.01
C VAL A 115 -14.12 -6.84 0.02
N LEU A 116 -12.99 -7.31 -0.51
CA LEU A 116 -12.20 -6.60 -1.53
C LEU A 116 -13.05 -6.30 -2.78
N ARG A 117 -13.83 -7.29 -3.27
CA ARG A 117 -14.78 -7.07 -4.38
C ARG A 117 -15.88 -6.08 -4.03
N GLY A 118 -16.39 -6.13 -2.79
CA GLY A 118 -17.38 -5.16 -2.28
C GLY A 118 -16.87 -3.72 -2.25
N ILE A 119 -15.55 -3.52 -2.18
CA ILE A 119 -14.89 -2.22 -2.24
C ILE A 119 -14.24 -1.95 -3.61
N GLY A 120 -14.71 -2.62 -4.67
CA GLY A 120 -14.31 -2.31 -6.04
C GLY A 120 -12.95 -2.87 -6.48
N TYR A 121 -12.37 -3.83 -5.75
CA TYR A 121 -11.28 -4.65 -6.26
C TYR A 121 -11.83 -5.70 -7.23
N ASP A 122 -11.77 -5.39 -8.52
CA ASP A 122 -12.33 -6.18 -9.62
C ASP A 122 -11.29 -7.05 -10.35
N ALA A 123 -10.04 -7.05 -9.89
CA ALA A 123 -8.93 -7.71 -10.57
C ALA A 123 -8.48 -9.01 -9.91
N ASN A 124 -7.92 -9.91 -10.73
CA ASN A 124 -7.28 -11.13 -10.25
C ASN A 124 -5.84 -10.88 -9.78
N TYR A 125 -5.26 -9.74 -10.17
CA TYR A 125 -3.87 -9.39 -9.89
C TYR A 125 -3.76 -7.93 -9.48
N SER A 126 -2.79 -7.66 -8.61
CA SER A 126 -2.38 -6.31 -8.25
C SER A 126 -0.86 -6.21 -8.35
N LEU A 127 -0.38 -5.09 -8.88
CA LEU A 127 1.04 -4.82 -8.92
C LEU A 127 1.41 -3.81 -7.84
N CYS A 128 2.26 -4.23 -6.91
CA CYS A 128 2.86 -3.35 -5.92
C CYS A 128 4.18 -2.80 -6.46
N LEU A 129 4.26 -1.47 -6.62
CA LEU A 129 5.52 -0.81 -6.91
C LEU A 129 6.07 -0.22 -5.62
N TYR A 130 7.27 -0.68 -5.26
CA TYR A 130 8.06 -0.13 -4.16
C TYR A 130 8.90 1.01 -4.71
N GLY A 131 8.60 2.23 -4.29
CA GLY A 131 9.56 3.30 -4.40
C GLY A 131 10.69 2.99 -3.42
N ASN A 132 11.95 3.02 -3.88
CA ASN A 132 13.08 3.18 -2.97
C ASN A 132 12.71 4.33 -2.00
N PRO A 133 12.80 4.19 -0.66
CA PRO A 133 12.35 5.23 0.26
C PRO A 133 12.87 6.54 -0.25
N LEU A 134 11.95 7.44 -0.61
CA LEU A 134 12.31 8.74 -1.18
C LEU A 134 13.42 9.27 -0.28
N PRO A 135 14.65 9.51 -0.79
CA PRO A 135 15.76 9.89 0.06
C PRO A 135 15.26 11.03 0.95
N ARG A 136 15.56 11.04 2.26
CA ARG A 136 14.96 11.98 3.23
C ARG A 136 14.86 13.43 2.72
N ARG A 137 15.77 13.82 1.83
CA ARG A 137 15.77 15.05 1.02
C ARG A 137 14.51 15.26 0.16
N ALA A 138 14.05 14.26 -0.58
CA ALA A 138 12.84 14.29 -1.41
C ALA A 138 11.56 14.35 -0.57
N ILE A 139 11.49 13.62 0.56
CA ILE A 139 10.39 13.77 1.53
C ILE A 139 10.36 15.20 2.07
N ARG A 140 11.52 15.73 2.47
CA ARG A 140 11.65 17.12 2.94
C ARG A 140 11.25 18.14 1.87
N GLN A 141 11.65 17.94 0.62
CA GLN A 141 11.25 18.80 -0.50
C GLN A 141 9.74 18.76 -0.76
N SER A 142 9.11 17.59 -0.67
CA SER A 142 7.65 17.46 -0.78
C SER A 142 6.92 18.12 0.39
N VAL A 143 7.41 17.94 1.63
CA VAL A 143 6.89 18.60 2.83
C VAL A 143 7.04 20.13 2.72
N ASP A 144 8.19 20.61 2.27
CA ASP A 144 8.48 22.04 2.10
C ASP A 144 7.62 22.64 0.98
N TYR A 145 7.41 21.92 -0.13
CA TYR A 145 6.49 22.31 -1.20
C TYR A 145 5.04 22.39 -0.70
N LEU A 146 4.57 21.39 0.05
CA LEU A 146 3.22 21.36 0.60
C LEU A 146 3.02 22.51 1.60
N ARG A 147 3.98 22.78 2.49
CA ARG A 147 3.95 23.93 3.41
C ARG A 147 3.97 25.26 2.68
N ALA A 148 4.79 25.40 1.64
CA ALA A 148 4.86 26.61 0.82
C ALA A 148 3.54 26.92 0.10
N ASN A 149 2.70 25.90 -0.12
CA ASN A 149 1.38 26.03 -0.74
C ASN A 149 0.23 25.95 0.28
N GLY A 150 0.51 26.13 1.57
CA GLY A 150 -0.52 26.25 2.62
C GLY A 150 -1.12 24.92 3.10
N TYR A 151 -0.55 23.78 2.71
CA TYR A 151 -0.97 22.48 3.20
C TYR A 151 -0.31 22.17 4.54
N PHE A 152 -1.12 21.69 5.49
CA PHE A 152 -0.63 21.26 6.79
C PHE A 152 -0.03 19.85 6.66
N VAL A 153 1.24 19.71 7.02
CA VAL A 153 1.94 18.41 7.05
C VAL A 153 2.45 18.21 8.47
N ALA A 154 1.79 17.31 9.20
CA ALA A 154 2.15 16.87 10.54
C ALA A 154 3.43 16.02 10.49
#